data_AF-X1Q2S3-F1
#
_entry.id   AF-X1Q2S3-F1
#
_cell.length_a   1.000
_cell.length_b   1.000
_cell.length_c   1.000
_cell.angle_alpha   90.00
_cell.angle_beta   90.00
_cell.angle_gamma   90.00
#
_symmetry.space_group_name_H-M   'P 1'
#
loop_
_entity.id
_entity.type
_entity.pdbx_description
1 polymer ?
#
loop_
_entity_poly.entity_id
_entity_poly.type
_entity_poly.pdbx_seq_one_letter_code
_entity_poly.pdbx_strand_id
1 'polypeptide(L)'
;MTMPGRLKLQKFLRQAAQAGCQYAVLEVTSEGIKQHRHRFIGFKTAILTNLTPEHLESHGGFENYKKAKAKLFQSVKSNGQMIVNLDDPHSDYFLQFHAAEKWGYTIEGS
;
A
#
# COMPACT_ATOMS: atom_id res chain seq x y z
N MET A 1 -9.58 14.56 -1.08
CA MET A 1 -8.26 14.12 -1.59
C MET A 1 -7.53 13.44 -0.44
N THR A 2 -7.44 12.11 -0.44
CA THR A 2 -7.04 11.35 0.77
C THR A 2 -5.52 11.27 0.97
N MET A 3 -4.76 11.05 -0.10
CA MET A 3 -3.29 11.04 -0.06
C MET A 3 -2.73 12.40 -0.53
N PRO A 4 -1.92 13.14 0.24
CA PRO A 4 -1.31 14.40 -0.21
C PRO A 4 -0.40 14.23 -1.43
N GLY A 5 -0.21 15.29 -2.21
CA GLY A 5 0.76 15.30 -3.33
C GLY A 5 2.19 14.99 -2.87
N ARG A 6 3.01 14.40 -3.76
CA ARG A 6 4.36 13.86 -3.45
C ARG A 6 5.23 14.79 -2.60
N LEU A 7 5.35 16.07 -3.00
CA LEU A 7 6.18 17.04 -2.29
C LEU A 7 5.64 17.38 -0.90
N LYS A 8 4.31 17.51 -0.78
CA LYS A 8 3.65 17.78 0.50
C LYS A 8 3.80 16.59 1.45
N LEU A 9 3.67 15.36 0.94
CA LEU A 9 3.86 14.14 1.72
C LEU A 9 5.30 13.99 2.23
N GLN A 10 6.30 14.20 1.37
CA GLN A 10 7.71 14.18 1.77
C GLN A 10 8.04 15.26 2.81
N LYS A 11 7.52 16.48 2.64
CA LYS A 11 7.66 17.56 3.62
C LYS A 11 7.04 17.17 4.97
N PHE A 12 5.84 16.60 4.96
CA PHE A 12 5.16 16.12 6.15
C PHE A 12 5.96 15.03 6.89
N LEU A 13 6.45 14.02 6.15
CA LEU A 13 7.28 12.95 6.73
C LEU A 13 8.59 13.50 7.34
N ARG A 14 9.21 14.49 6.70
CA ARG A 14 10.40 15.18 7.24
C ARG A 14 10.08 15.91 8.55
N GLN A 15 8.94 16.61 8.60
CA GLN A 15 8.50 17.30 9.82
C GLN A 15 8.21 16.32 10.95
N ALA A 16 7.54 15.20 10.67
CA ALA A 16 7.29 14.16 11.65
C ALA A 16 8.60 13.58 12.21
N ALA A 17 9.57 13.28 11.34
CA ALA A 17 10.89 12.81 11.77
C ALA A 17 11.62 13.86 12.65
N GLN A 18 11.55 15.14 12.29
CA GLN A 18 12.14 16.23 13.08
C GLN A 18 11.46 16.41 14.45
N ALA A 19 10.18 16.06 14.57
CA ALA A 19 9.44 16.05 15.82
C ALA A 19 9.70 14.79 16.68
N GLY A 20 10.59 13.89 16.24
CA GLY A 20 10.93 12.66 16.97
C GLY A 20 9.97 11.48 16.72
N CYS A 21 9.09 11.56 15.72
CA CYS A 21 8.25 10.41 15.36
C CYS A 21 9.09 9.25 14.82
N GLN A 22 8.94 8.08 15.43
CA GLN A 22 9.62 6.84 15.03
C GLN A 22 8.90 6.12 13.88
N TYR A 23 7.58 6.32 13.78
CA TYR A 23 6.71 5.61 12.83
C TYR A 23 5.74 6.57 12.14
N ALA A 24 5.37 6.23 10.92
CA ALA A 24 4.30 6.89 10.17
C ALA A 24 3.42 5.83 9.51
N VAL A 25 2.11 5.96 9.70
CA VAL A 25 1.11 5.14 9.01
C VAL A 25 0.51 6.01 7.91
N LEU A 26 0.55 5.51 6.67
CA LEU A 26 0.10 6.25 5.50
C LEU A 26 -1.01 5.47 4.80
N GLU A 27 -2.14 6.14 4.57
CA GLU A 27 -3.12 5.66 3.61
C GLU A 27 -2.60 5.92 2.18
N VAL A 28 -2.50 4.87 1.38
CA VAL A 28 -1.96 4.92 0.01
C VAL A 28 -3.06 4.55 -0.99
N THR A 29 -3.64 5.55 -1.63
CA THR A 29 -4.74 5.35 -2.58
C THR A 29 -4.22 4.89 -3.96
N SER A 30 -5.05 4.17 -4.71
CA SER A 30 -4.74 3.76 -6.09
C SER A 30 -4.46 4.95 -6.99
N GLU A 31 -5.21 6.05 -6.84
CA GLU A 31 -4.95 7.33 -7.51
C GLU A 31 -3.62 7.96 -7.10
N GLY A 32 -3.29 7.92 -5.81
CA GLY A 32 -1.99 8.40 -5.34
C GLY A 32 -0.83 7.59 -5.93
N ILE A 33 -1.02 6.29 -6.13
CA ILE A 33 -0.06 5.43 -6.81
C ILE A 33 0.07 5.78 -8.29
N LYS A 34 -1.07 5.92 -8.99
CA LYS A 34 -1.14 6.33 -10.41
C LYS A 34 -0.39 7.65 -10.64
N GLN A 35 -0.50 8.57 -9.69
CA GLN A 35 0.16 9.88 -9.70
C GLN A 35 1.55 9.87 -9.04
N HIS A 36 2.11 8.69 -8.76
CA HIS A 36 3.46 8.51 -8.22
C HIS A 36 3.73 9.22 -6.86
N ARG A 37 2.69 9.47 -6.07
CA ARG A 37 2.78 10.14 -4.77
C ARG A 37 3.51 9.31 -3.71
N HIS A 38 3.47 7.98 -3.85
CA HIS A 38 4.15 7.00 -2.99
C HIS A 38 5.66 6.84 -3.29
N ARG A 39 6.15 7.31 -4.44
CA ARG A 39 7.55 7.10 -4.82
C ARG A 39 8.52 7.77 -3.85
N PHE A 40 9.70 7.16 -3.70
CA PHE A 40 10.76 7.61 -2.79
C PHE A 40 10.37 7.55 -1.30
N ILE A 41 9.34 6.79 -0.94
CA ILE A 41 9.04 6.40 0.43
C ILE A 41 9.51 4.96 0.60
N GLY A 42 10.45 4.74 1.52
CA GLY A 42 10.97 3.42 1.81
C GLY A 42 10.04 2.64 2.74
N PHE A 43 8.91 2.14 2.24
CA PHE A 43 7.94 1.39 3.02
C PHE A 43 8.57 0.15 3.66
N LYS A 44 8.53 0.09 4.99
CA LYS A 44 8.91 -1.11 5.76
C LYS A 44 7.79 -2.15 5.73
N THR A 45 6.53 -1.71 5.72
CA THR A 45 5.35 -2.56 5.77
C THR A 45 4.31 -2.10 4.75
N ALA A 46 3.73 -3.04 3.99
CA ALA A 46 2.52 -2.83 3.21
C ALA A 46 1.38 -3.68 3.76
N ILE A 47 0.16 -3.14 3.80
CA ILE A 47 -1.01 -3.81 4.38
C ILE A 47 -2.15 -3.78 3.36
N LEU A 48 -2.75 -4.95 3.08
CA LEU A 48 -4.01 -5.07 2.36
C LEU A 48 -5.12 -5.33 3.36
N THR A 49 -6.12 -4.43 3.42
CA THR A 49 -7.33 -4.65 4.21
C THR A 49 -8.41 -5.38 3.43
N ASN A 50 -8.70 -4.91 2.22
CA ASN A 50 -9.55 -5.55 1.22
C ASN A 50 -9.32 -4.89 -0.15
N LEU A 51 -9.91 -5.49 -1.18
CA LEU A 51 -9.93 -5.03 -2.55
C LEU A 51 -11.31 -5.24 -3.17
N THR A 52 -12.16 -4.22 -3.10
CA THR A 52 -13.44 -4.18 -3.80
C THR A 52 -13.37 -3.26 -5.03
N PRO A 53 -14.27 -3.43 -6.03
CA PRO A 53 -14.28 -2.59 -7.21
C PRO A 53 -14.56 -1.11 -6.88
N GLU A 54 -13.55 -0.27 -7.04
CA GLU A 54 -13.64 1.18 -6.85
C GLU A 54 -12.85 1.92 -7.94
N HIS A 55 -13.30 3.12 -8.30
CA HIS A 55 -12.64 3.99 -9.28
C HIS A 55 -12.36 3.33 -10.65
N LEU A 56 -13.18 2.38 -11.08
CA LEU A 56 -12.95 1.57 -12.29
C LEU A 56 -12.76 2.40 -13.56
N GLU A 57 -13.52 3.48 -13.72
CA GLU A 57 -13.40 4.39 -14.87
C GLU A 57 -12.03 5.05 -14.95
N SER A 58 -11.48 5.48 -13.79
CA SER A 58 -10.14 6.08 -13.74
C SER A 58 -9.04 5.07 -14.08
N HIS A 59 -9.23 3.79 -13.73
CA HIS A 59 -8.24 2.74 -13.97
C HIS A 59 -8.45 1.99 -15.29
N GLY A 60 -9.58 2.18 -15.98
CA GLY A 60 -9.93 1.41 -17.17
C GLY A 60 -10.20 -0.06 -16.86
N GLY A 61 -10.81 -0.34 -15.70
CA GLY A 61 -11.21 -1.68 -15.27
C GLY A 61 -10.56 -2.18 -13.98
N PHE A 62 -11.15 -3.23 -13.41
CA PHE A 62 -10.77 -3.77 -12.10
C PHE A 62 -9.34 -4.34 -12.07
N GLU A 63 -8.92 -5.02 -13.13
CA GLU A 63 -7.57 -5.58 -13.22
C GLU A 63 -6.48 -4.51 -13.18
N ASN A 64 -6.73 -3.36 -13.82
CA ASN A 64 -5.80 -2.23 -13.78
C ASN A 64 -5.77 -1.57 -12.41
N TYR A 65 -6.92 -1.47 -11.75
CA TYR A 65 -7.03 -0.98 -10.37
C TYR A 65 -6.28 -1.89 -9.38
N LYS A 66 -6.46 -3.22 -9.48
CA LYS A 66 -5.73 -4.23 -8.71
C LYS A 66 -4.22 -4.11 -8.93
N LYS A 67 -3.78 -4.05 -10.19
CA LYS A 67 -2.37 -3.83 -10.56
C LYS A 67 -1.83 -2.49 -10.05
N ALA A 68 -2.66 -1.46 -9.98
CA ALA A 68 -2.26 -0.18 -9.40
C ALA A 68 -1.94 -0.35 -7.91
N LYS A 69 -2.82 -0.95 -7.11
CA LYS A 69 -2.55 -1.19 -5.68
C LYS A 69 -1.36 -2.12 -5.44
N ALA A 70 -1.12 -3.11 -6.30
CA ALA A 70 0.05 -3.98 -6.21
C ALA A 70 1.40 -3.24 -6.24
N LYS A 71 1.47 -2.05 -6.86
CA LYS A 71 2.71 -1.26 -6.88
C LYS A 71 3.17 -0.85 -5.48
N LEU A 72 2.26 -0.72 -4.50
CA LEU A 72 2.63 -0.52 -3.10
C LEU A 72 3.43 -1.72 -2.57
N PHE A 73 2.93 -2.94 -2.79
CA PHE A 73 3.58 -4.18 -2.36
C PHE A 73 4.92 -4.39 -3.04
N GLN A 74 5.03 -4.03 -4.33
CA GLN A 74 6.31 -4.03 -5.06
C GLN A 74 7.32 -2.99 -4.55
N SER A 75 6.85 -1.96 -3.84
CA SER A 75 7.70 -0.89 -3.29
C SER A 75 8.18 -1.15 -1.85
N VAL A 76 7.77 -2.26 -1.25
CA VAL A 76 8.24 -2.66 0.08
C VAL A 76 9.74 -2.94 0.00
N LYS A 77 10.48 -2.51 1.04
CA LYS A 77 11.92 -2.79 1.13
C LYS A 77 12.20 -4.29 1.08
N SER A 78 13.37 -4.69 0.60
CA SER A 78 13.79 -6.10 0.55
C SER A 78 13.77 -6.78 1.92
N ASN A 79 14.08 -6.04 2.99
CA ASN A 79 13.98 -6.48 4.37
C ASN A 79 12.64 -6.12 5.05
N GLY A 80 11.64 -5.71 4.28
CA GLY A 80 10.32 -5.32 4.76
C GLY A 80 9.34 -6.49 4.83
N GLN A 81 8.10 -6.18 5.20
CA GLN A 81 7.04 -7.17 5.38
C GLN A 81 5.75 -6.77 4.67
N MET A 82 4.92 -7.75 4.37
CA MET A 82 3.54 -7.53 3.92
C MET A 82 2.56 -8.21 4.86
N ILE A 83 1.41 -7.56 5.06
CA ILE A 83 0.30 -8.07 5.86
C ILE A 83 -0.93 -8.07 4.96
N VAL A 84 -1.57 -9.22 4.78
CA VAL A 84 -2.67 -9.38 3.83
C VAL A 84 -3.88 -9.99 4.52
N ASN A 85 -5.05 -9.39 4.33
CA ASN A 85 -6.31 -10.02 4.68
C ASN A 85 -6.53 -11.27 3.82
N LEU A 86 -6.56 -12.45 4.42
CA LEU A 86 -6.77 -13.72 3.74
C LEU A 86 -8.24 -13.91 3.32
N ASP A 87 -9.16 -13.18 3.94
CA ASP A 87 -10.59 -13.19 3.60
C ASP A 87 -10.86 -12.44 2.28
N ASP A 88 -9.85 -11.71 1.77
CA ASP A 88 -9.95 -11.08 0.46
C ASP A 88 -9.73 -12.11 -0.67
N PRO A 89 -10.64 -12.22 -1.66
CA PRO A 89 -10.50 -13.14 -2.78
C PRO A 89 -9.25 -12.90 -3.65
N HIS A 90 -8.58 -11.76 -3.48
CA HIS A 90 -7.36 -11.39 -4.20
C HIS A 90 -6.10 -11.48 -3.33
N SER A 91 -6.19 -12.03 -2.11
CA SER A 91 -5.08 -12.17 -1.17
C SER A 91 -3.84 -12.84 -1.80
N ASP A 92 -4.03 -13.97 -2.49
CA ASP A 92 -2.97 -14.70 -3.21
C ASP A 92 -2.20 -13.83 -4.21
N TYR A 93 -2.92 -12.95 -4.92
CA TYR A 93 -2.31 -12.02 -5.87
C TYR A 93 -1.36 -11.03 -5.19
N PHE A 94 -1.62 -10.63 -3.96
CA PHE A 94 -0.70 -9.74 -3.23
C PHE A 94 0.41 -10.51 -2.53
N LEU A 95 0.11 -11.72 -2.03
CA LEU A 95 1.10 -12.59 -1.38
C LEU A 95 2.19 -13.09 -2.34
N GLN A 96 1.98 -13.05 -3.66
CA GLN A 96 3.01 -13.46 -4.62
C GLN A 96 4.24 -12.51 -4.65
N PHE A 97 4.11 -11.24 -4.22
CA PHE A 97 5.21 -10.29 -4.27
C PHE A 97 6.32 -10.63 -3.25
N HIS A 98 7.54 -10.15 -3.49
CA HIS A 98 8.65 -10.39 -2.58
C HIS A 98 8.56 -9.50 -1.32
N ALA A 99 8.70 -10.11 -0.16
CA ALA A 99 8.99 -9.45 1.12
C ALA A 99 9.78 -10.43 1.99
N ALA A 100 10.55 -9.91 2.95
CA ALA A 100 11.29 -10.77 3.89
C ALA A 100 10.33 -11.55 4.79
N GLU A 101 9.21 -10.95 5.16
CA GLU A 101 8.15 -11.58 5.96
C GLU A 101 6.79 -11.36 5.30
N LYS A 102 5.93 -12.38 5.36
CA LYS A 102 4.56 -12.33 4.87
C LYS A 102 3.64 -12.84 5.96
N TRP A 103 2.67 -12.00 6.32
CA TRP A 103 1.69 -12.28 7.35
C TRP A 103 0.29 -12.27 6.74
N GLY A 104 -0.50 -13.28 7.07
CA GLY A 104 -1.93 -13.32 6.78
C GLY A 104 -2.73 -13.07 8.04
N TYR A 105 -3.88 -12.40 7.92
CA TYR A 105 -4.88 -12.36 8.98
C TYR A 105 -6.25 -12.74 8.39
N THR A 106 -7.10 -13.33 9.22
CA THR A 106 -8.45 -13.75 8.83
C THR A 106 -9.38 -13.60 10.03
N ILE A 107 -10.65 -13.28 9.77
CA ILE A 107 -11.73 -13.36 10.75
C ILE A 107 -12.66 -14.55 10.49
N GLU A 108 -12.52 -15.22 9.35
CA GLU A 108 -13.17 -16.48 9.02
C GLU A 108 -12.32 -17.61 9.61
N GLY A 109 -12.83 -18.25 10.66
CA GLY A 109 -12.03 -19.11 11.57
C GLY A 109 -11.11 -20.12 10.89
N SER A 110 -9.95 -20.32 11.53
CA SER A 110 -8.86 -21.25 11.18
C SER A 110 -9.27 -22.71 11.24
#